data_AF-A0A3C0Z4U8-F1
#
_entry.id   AF-A0A3C0Z4U8-F1
#
_cell.length_a   1.000
_cell.length_b   1.000
_cell.length_c   1.000
_cell.angle_alpha   90.00
_cell.angle_beta   90.00
_cell.angle_gamma   90.00
#
_symmetry.space_group_name_H-M   'P 1'
#
loop_
_entity.id
_entity.type
_entity.pdbx_description
1 polymer ?
#
loop_
_entity_poly.entity_id
_entity_poly.type
_entity_poly.pdbx_seq_one_letter_code
_entity_poly.pdbx_strand_id
1 'polypeptide(L)' 'MDNFISDISGQQFPSEQRILGASIRQPIFKLIKKEYPGFSKDKYIAASELTRFKETYIAEFLKD' A
#
# COMPACT_ATOMS: atom_id res chain seq x y z
N MET A 1 -1.19 22.76 -1.85
CA MET A 1 -0.86 21.39 -1.40
C MET A 1 -2.01 20.52 -1.81
N ASP A 2 -1.79 19.67 -2.80
CA ASP A 2 -2.80 18.72 -3.27
C ASP A 2 -2.79 17.49 -2.39
N ASN A 3 -3.97 16.98 -2.08
CA ASN A 3 -4.14 15.79 -1.24
C ASN A 3 -4.96 14.73 -1.96
N PHE A 4 -4.83 13.49 -1.54
CA PHE A 4 -5.67 12.38 -1.99
C PHE A 4 -6.20 11.58 -0.80
N ILE A 5 -7.27 10.82 -1.03
CA ILE A 5 -7.82 9.88 -0.04
C ILE A 5 -7.25 8.50 -0.34
N SER A 6 -6.64 7.85 0.65
CA SER A 6 -6.18 6.47 0.52
C SER A 6 -7.36 5.52 0.39
N ASP A 7 -7.34 4.63 -0.60
CA ASP A 7 -8.35 3.57 -0.75
C ASP A 7 -8.19 2.44 0.29
N ILE A 8 -7.13 2.50 1.12
CA ILE A 8 -6.86 1.54 2.18
C ILE A 8 -7.44 2.03 3.52
N SER A 9 -6.99 3.19 4.01
CA SER A 9 -7.44 3.72 5.31
C SER A 9 -8.60 4.70 5.22
N GLY A 10 -8.92 5.22 4.03
CA GLY A 10 -9.87 6.33 3.88
C GLY A 10 -9.35 7.68 4.41
N GLN A 11 -8.07 7.76 4.80
CA GLN A 11 -7.47 8.98 5.32
C GLN A 11 -6.91 9.86 4.19
N GLN A 12 -6.77 11.16 4.49
CA GLN A 12 -6.22 12.15 3.57
C GLN A 12 -4.70 12.25 3.73
N PHE A 13 -3.99 12.17 2.60
CA PHE A 13 -2.53 12.28 2.54
C PHE A 13 -2.09 13.30 1.49
N PRO A 14 -0.88 13.89 1.63
CA PRO A 14 -0.27 14.69 0.58
C PRO A 14 -0.08 13.88 -0.70
N SER A 15 -0.30 14.50 -1.87
CA SER A 15 -0.20 13.83 -3.16
C SER A 15 1.18 13.26 -3.46
N GLU A 16 2.23 13.80 -2.84
CA GLU A 16 3.61 13.28 -2.91
C GLU A 16 3.73 11.89 -2.29
N GLN A 17 2.82 11.51 -1.39
CA GLN A 17 2.76 10.17 -0.80
C GLN A 17 1.91 9.20 -1.62
N ARG A 18 1.25 9.65 -2.69
CA ARG A 18 0.31 8.82 -3.44
C ARG A 18 1.04 7.76 -4.26
N ILE A 19 0.74 6.49 -3.97
CA ILE A 19 1.23 5.35 -4.74
C ILE A 19 0.05 4.67 -5.44
N LEU A 20 0.18 4.48 -6.75
CA LEU A 20 -0.78 3.71 -7.55
C LEU A 20 -0.56 2.20 -7.32
N GLY A 21 -1.64 1.45 -7.13
CA GLY A 21 -1.61 0.00 -6.91
C GLY A 21 -0.87 -0.77 -8.02
N ALA A 22 -0.94 -0.30 -9.27
CA ALA A 22 -0.21 -0.85 -10.41
C ALA A 22 1.32 -0.80 -10.26
N SER A 23 1.86 0.13 -9.47
CA SER A 23 3.30 0.31 -9.27
C SER A 23 3.86 -0.54 -8.12
N ILE A 24 3.00 -1.24 -7.37
CA ILE A 24 3.40 -2.05 -6.22
C ILE A 24 3.85 -3.43 -6.68
N ARG A 25 5.01 -3.89 -6.17
CA ARG A 25 5.54 -5.23 -6.49
C ARG A 25 4.58 -6.33 -6.04
N GLN A 26 4.46 -7.38 -6.85
CA GLN A 26 3.46 -8.44 -6.66
C GLN A 26 3.44 -9.11 -5.27
N PRO A 27 4.58 -9.39 -4.61
CA PRO A 27 4.54 -10.00 -3.28
C PRO A 27 3.89 -9.08 -2.23
N ILE A 28 4.24 -7.79 -2.24
CA ILE A 28 3.65 -6.79 -1.35
C ILE A 28 2.18 -6.57 -1.71
N PHE A 29 1.86 -6.50 -3.01
CA PHE A 29 0.47 -6.36 -3.47
C PHE A 29 -0.43 -7.51 -2.98
N LYS A 30 0.09 -8.75 -2.94
CA LYS A 30 -0.63 -9.90 -2.37
C LYS A 30 -0.87 -9.75 -0.87
N LEU A 31 0.08 -9.23 -0.10
CA LEU A 31 -0.11 -8.94 1.32
C LEU A 31 -1.19 -7.87 1.54
N ILE A 32 -1.16 -6.79 0.76
CA ILE A 32 -2.19 -5.75 0.81
C ILE A 32 -3.56 -6.37 0.52
N LYS A 33 -3.68 -7.17 -0.55
CA LYS A 33 -4.95 -7.82 -0.92
C LYS A 33 -5.46 -8.82 0.13
N LYS A 34 -4.58 -9.39 0.94
CA LYS A 34 -4.97 -10.30 2.02
C LYS A 34 -5.72 -9.56 3.13
N GLU A 35 -5.28 -8.34 3.45
CA GLU A 35 -5.94 -7.48 4.45
C GLU A 35 -7.07 -6.64 3.85
N TYR A 36 -6.94 -6.23 2.58
CA TYR A 36 -7.87 -5.35 1.86
C TYR A 36 -8.25 -5.95 0.50
N PRO A 37 -9.22 -6.90 0.46
CA PRO A 37 -9.59 -7.62 -0.77
C PRO A 37 -10.09 -6.72 -1.92
N GLY A 38 -10.65 -5.55 -1.60
CA GLY A 38 -11.12 -4.56 -2.55
C GLY A 38 -10.00 -3.72 -3.20
N PHE A 39 -8.76 -3.84 -2.74
CA PHE A 39 -7.65 -3.09 -3.31
C PHE A 39 -7.25 -3.64 -4.70
N SER A 40 -7.13 -2.76 -5.69
CA SER A 40 -6.85 -3.11 -7.08
C SER A 40 -5.77 -2.20 -7.68
N LYS A 41 -5.38 -2.46 -8.94
CA LYS A 41 -4.27 -1.75 -9.59
C LYS A 41 -4.56 -0.27 -9.86
N ASP A 42 -5.82 0.10 -9.97
CA ASP A 42 -6.35 1.45 -10.17
C ASP A 42 -6.54 2.24 -8.86
N LYS A 43 -6.30 1.60 -7.71
CA LYS A 43 -6.49 2.17 -6.38
C LYS A 43 -5.21 2.83 -5.86
N TYR A 44 -5.36 3.73 -4.91
CA TYR A 44 -4.27 4.48 -4.32
C TYR A 44 -4.05 4.12 -2.86
N ILE A 45 -2.78 4.11 -2.46
CA ILE A 45 -2.33 3.93 -1.08
C ILE A 45 -1.27 4.98 -0.75
N ALA A 46 -1.16 5.38 0.50
CA ALA A 46 -0.07 6.24 0.94
C ALA A 46 1.26 5.48 1.04
N ALA A 47 2.36 6.17 0.77
CA ALA A 47 3.70 5.63 0.89
C ALA A 47 4.00 5.13 2.31
N SER A 48 3.51 5.84 3.34
CA SER A 48 3.60 5.46 4.75
C SER A 48 2.88 4.14 5.06
N GLU A 49 1.68 3.96 4.51
CA GLU A 49 0.92 2.70 4.64
C GLU A 49 1.61 1.56 3.91
N LEU A 50 2.13 1.82 2.70
CA LEU A 50 2.88 0.82 1.94
C LEU A 50 4.14 0.35 2.68
N THR A 51 4.78 1.21 3.47
CA THR A 51 5.93 0.85 4.31
C THR A 51 5.61 -0.25 5.30
N ARG A 52 4.44 -0.21 5.96
CA ARG A 52 4.00 -1.28 6.87
C ARG A 52 4.01 -2.65 6.17
N PHE A 53 3.47 -2.74 4.95
CA PHE A 53 3.45 -4.00 4.20
C PHE A 53 4.84 -4.44 3.72
N LYS A 54 5.73 -3.50 3.42
CA LYS A 54 7.14 -3.80 3.10
C LYS A 54 7.86 -4.39 4.32
N GLU A 55 7.63 -3.83 5.51
CA GLU A 55 8.20 -4.33 6.76
C GLU A 55 7.65 -5.71 7.10
N THR A 56 6.34 -5.92 6.97
CA THR A 56 5.73 -7.26 7.14
C THR A 56 6.34 -8.27 6.17
N TYR A 57 6.48 -7.91 4.89
CA TYR A 57 7.14 -8.76 3.90
C TYR A 57 8.57 -9.11 4.32
N ILE A 58 9.38 -8.14 4.72
CA ILE A 58 10.76 -8.40 5.17
C ILE A 58 10.78 -9.31 6.40
N ALA A 59 9.89 -9.06 7.38
CA ALA A 59 9.80 -9.84 8.60
C ALA A 59 9.32 -11.29 8.38
N GLU A 60 8.49 -11.54 7.36
CA GLU A 60 8.12 -12.90 6.94
C GLU A 60 9.29 -13.63 6.26
N PHE A 61 10.14 -12.92 5.52
CA PHE A 61 11.26 -13.50 4.77
C PHE A 61 12.54 -13.67 5.60
N LEU A 62 12.71 -12.94 6.70
CA LEU A 62 13.83 -13.09 7.64
C LEU A 62 13.60 -14.18 8.71
N LYS A 63 12.46 -14.89 8.65
CA LYS A 63 12.15 -16.00 9.56
C LYS A 63 12.61 -17.37 9.06
N ASP A 64 13.25 -17.41 7.89
CA ASP A 64 14.03 -18.55 7.39
C ASP A 64 15.53 -18.33 7.64
#